data_AF-A0AAV7CU97-F1
#
_entry.id   AF-A0AAV7CU97-F1
#
_cell.length_a   1.000
_cell.length_b   1.000
_cell.length_c   1.000
_cell.angle_alpha   90.00
_cell.angle_beta   90.00
_cell.angle_gamma   90.00
#
_symmetry.space_group_name_H-M   'P 1'
#
loop_
_entity.id
_entity.type
_entity.pdbx_description
1 polymer ?
#
loop_
_entity_poly.entity_id
_entity_poly.type
_entity_poly.pdbx_seq_one_letter_code
_entity_poly.pdbx_strand_id
1 'polypeptide(L)'
;MGYNIGVRLIEDFLARSNVGRCHDFRETADVIAKVAFKMYLGITPTITNWSPAGDEFSLILENNPLVDFVELPDNHSNLIYSNMLCGVLRGALEMVQMAVDVKFAQDTLKGDSVTEIRMKFIRRIEDNLPAGEE
;
A
#
# COMPACT_ATOMS: atom_id res chain seq x y z
N MET A 1 6.36 12.11 3.22
CA MET A 1 4.97 12.61 3.28
C MET A 1 3.96 11.48 3.45
N GLY A 2 3.83 10.55 2.49
CA GLY A 2 2.82 9.49 2.54
C GLY A 2 2.82 8.66 3.84
N TYR A 3 3.99 8.32 4.38
CA TYR A 3 4.09 7.56 5.63
C TYR A 3 3.35 8.22 6.82
N ASN A 4 3.58 9.51 7.08
CA ASN A 4 2.89 10.23 8.16
C ASN A 4 1.38 10.33 7.93
N ILE A 5 0.94 10.35 6.66
CA ILE A 5 -0.49 10.29 6.31
C ILE A 5 -1.03 8.90 6.65
N GLY A 6 -0.34 7.83 6.23
CA GLY A 6 -0.73 6.44 6.48
C GLY A 6 -0.87 6.12 7.97
N VAL A 7 0.08 6.59 8.78
CA VAL A 7 0.06 6.45 10.25
C VAL A 7 -1.21 7.01 10.89
N ARG A 8 -1.78 8.07 10.31
CA ARG A 8 -3.03 8.68 10.81
C ARG A 8 -4.27 8.10 10.13
N LEU A 9 -4.18 7.80 8.84
CA LEU A 9 -5.29 7.33 8.01
C LEU A 9 -5.80 5.95 8.44
N ILE A 10 -4.92 5.12 8.98
CA ILE A 10 -5.27 3.78 9.48
C ILE A 10 -6.32 3.83 10.60
N GLU A 11 -6.32 4.86 11.44
CA GLU A 11 -7.33 5.03 12.49
C GLU A 11 -8.72 5.27 11.89
N ASP A 12 -8.84 6.17 10.90
CA ASP A 12 -10.11 6.39 10.16
C ASP A 12 -10.56 5.11 9.45
N PHE A 13 -9.61 4.39 8.84
CA PHE A 13 -9.90 3.15 8.12
C PHE A 13 -10.50 2.10 9.06
N LEU A 14 -9.87 1.85 10.22
CA LEU A 14 -10.36 0.86 11.18
C LEU A 14 -11.69 1.28 11.81
N ALA A 15 -11.90 2.58 12.03
CA ALA A 15 -13.15 3.09 12.59
C ALA A 15 -14.36 2.94 11.64
N ARG A 16 -14.14 2.90 10.33
CA ARG A 16 -15.21 2.96 9.32
C ARG A 16 -15.39 1.69 8.48
N SER A 17 -14.40 0.81 8.45
CA SER A 17 -14.41 -0.37 7.58
C SER A 17 -15.03 -1.62 8.21
N ASN A 18 -15.20 -1.66 9.54
CA ASN A 18 -15.54 -2.86 10.32
C ASN A 18 -14.60 -4.06 10.05
N VAL A 19 -13.37 -3.79 9.58
CA VAL A 19 -12.37 -4.81 9.33
C VAL A 19 -11.72 -5.22 10.65
N GLY A 20 -11.71 -6.51 10.92
CA GLY A 20 -10.99 -7.10 12.05
C GLY A 20 -9.48 -7.20 11.80
N ARG A 21 -8.76 -7.82 12.74
CA ARG A 21 -7.32 -8.06 12.59
C ARG A 21 -7.07 -9.09 11.47
N CYS A 22 -6.30 -8.72 10.45
CA CYS A 22 -5.87 -9.66 9.42
C CYS A 22 -4.87 -10.69 9.99
N HIS A 23 -5.08 -11.96 9.66
CA HIS A 23 -4.29 -13.08 10.15
C HIS A 23 -3.03 -13.31 9.30
N ASP A 24 -3.13 -13.11 7.99
CA ASP A 24 -2.02 -13.28 7.05
C ASP A 24 -1.93 -12.14 6.03
N PHE A 25 -0.85 -12.18 5.24
CA PHE A 25 -0.58 -11.14 4.25
C PHE A 25 -1.51 -11.20 3.03
N ARG A 26 -2.15 -12.35 2.75
CA ARG A 26 -3.13 -12.50 1.67
C ARG A 26 -4.43 -11.81 2.03
N GLU A 27 -4.92 -12.03 3.24
CA GLU A 27 -6.09 -11.31 3.77
C GLU A 27 -5.82 -9.81 3.82
N THR A 28 -4.61 -9.41 4.25
CA THR A 28 -4.18 -8.01 4.22
C THR A 28 -4.22 -7.42 2.81
N ALA A 29 -3.74 -8.16 1.80
CA ALA A 29 -3.79 -7.73 0.40
C ALA A 29 -5.23 -7.50 -0.08
N ASP A 30 -6.13 -8.43 0.23
CA ASP A 30 -7.55 -8.34 -0.12
C ASP A 30 -8.21 -7.13 0.54
N VAL A 31 -7.96 -6.88 1.81
CA VAL A 31 -8.48 -5.71 2.54
C VAL A 31 -7.96 -4.41 1.92
N ILE A 32 -6.67 -4.33 1.60
CA ILE A 32 -6.08 -3.16 0.95
C ILE A 32 -6.79 -2.90 -0.38
N ALA A 33 -6.83 -3.90 -1.27
CA ALA A 33 -7.33 -3.72 -2.63
C ALA A 33 -8.85 -3.47 -2.69
N LYS A 34 -9.63 -4.28 -1.96
CA LYS A 34 -11.10 -4.30 -2.08
C LYS A 34 -11.79 -3.30 -1.16
N VAL A 35 -11.16 -2.94 -0.03
CA VAL A 35 -11.76 -2.04 0.97
C VAL A 35 -11.04 -0.69 0.99
N ALA A 36 -9.73 -0.66 1.26
CA ALA A 36 -9.02 0.61 1.47
C ALA A 36 -8.93 1.46 0.20
N PHE A 37 -8.48 0.89 -0.92
CA PHE A 37 -8.43 1.61 -2.20
C PHE A 37 -9.82 2.05 -2.67
N LYS A 38 -10.84 1.21 -2.45
CA LYS A 38 -12.22 1.56 -2.81
C LYS A 38 -12.74 2.73 -1.98
N MET A 39 -12.44 2.73 -0.69
CA MET A 39 -12.86 3.77 0.26
C MET A 39 -12.20 5.12 -0.02
N TYR A 40 -10.90 5.14 -0.30
CA TYR A 40 -10.12 6.39 -0.37
C TYR A 40 -9.86 6.91 -1.79
N LEU A 41 -9.83 6.03 -2.79
CA LEU A 41 -9.54 6.38 -4.18
C LEU A 41 -10.64 5.95 -5.16
N GLY A 42 -11.69 5.27 -4.70
CA GLY A 42 -12.81 4.84 -5.54
C GLY A 42 -12.50 3.67 -6.50
N ILE A 43 -11.26 3.17 -6.51
CA ILE A 43 -10.77 2.11 -7.38
C ILE A 43 -10.58 0.79 -6.62
N THR A 44 -10.47 -0.32 -7.35
CA THR A 44 -10.16 -1.64 -6.79
C THR A 44 -9.01 -2.26 -7.58
N PRO A 45 -7.77 -2.15 -7.09
CA PRO A 45 -6.62 -2.76 -7.77
C PRO A 45 -6.76 -4.28 -7.85
N THR A 46 -6.19 -4.87 -8.89
CA THR A 46 -6.09 -6.32 -9.03
C THR A 46 -4.85 -6.83 -8.29
N ILE A 47 -4.99 -7.87 -7.47
CA ILE A 47 -3.88 -8.49 -6.75
C ILE A 47 -3.28 -9.61 -7.61
N THR A 48 -1.99 -9.55 -7.92
CA THR A 48 -1.30 -10.53 -8.76
C THR A 48 0.12 -10.83 -8.26
N ASN A 49 0.85 -11.68 -9.00
CA ASN A 49 2.30 -11.89 -8.85
C ASN A 49 2.74 -12.29 -7.43
N TRP A 50 1.95 -13.12 -6.74
CA TRP A 50 2.33 -13.64 -5.43
C TRP A 50 3.67 -14.39 -5.50
N SER A 51 4.58 -14.10 -4.57
CA SER A 51 5.77 -14.93 -4.39
C SER A 51 5.36 -16.33 -3.90
N PRO A 52 6.18 -17.37 -4.18
CA PRO A 52 5.93 -18.72 -3.67
C PRO A 52 5.82 -18.79 -2.14
N ALA A 53 6.57 -17.93 -1.44
CA ALA A 53 6.53 -17.82 0.02
C ALA A 53 5.29 -17.08 0.55
N GLY A 54 4.51 -16.43 -0.32
CA GLY A 54 3.33 -15.65 0.09
C GLY A 54 3.66 -14.36 0.83
N ASP A 55 4.91 -13.89 0.74
CA ASP A 55 5.43 -12.70 1.41
C ASP A 55 5.54 -11.49 0.47
N GLU A 56 5.26 -11.65 -0.82
CA GLU A 56 5.20 -10.54 -1.77
C GLU A 56 4.03 -10.68 -2.72
N PHE A 57 3.45 -9.55 -3.13
CA PHE A 57 2.42 -9.48 -4.17
C PHE A 57 2.46 -8.14 -4.87
N SER A 58 1.69 -8.01 -5.95
CA SER A 58 1.55 -6.78 -6.71
C SER A 58 0.11 -6.29 -6.69
N LEU A 59 -0.06 -4.98 -6.54
CA LEU A 59 -1.31 -4.26 -6.78
C LEU A 59 -1.24 -3.62 -8.17
N ILE A 60 -2.12 -4.05 -9.07
CA ILE A 60 -2.25 -3.51 -10.41
C ILE A 60 -3.38 -2.48 -10.43
N LEU A 61 -3.02 -1.23 -10.68
CA LEU A 61 -3.95 -0.12 -10.84
C LEU A 61 -4.18 0.08 -12.34
N GLU A 62 -5.30 -0.42 -12.85
CA GLU A 62 -5.70 -0.21 -14.26
C GLU A 62 -6.05 1.25 -14.54
N ASN A 63 -6.65 1.92 -13.55
CA ASN A 63 -6.85 3.36 -13.54
C ASN A 63 -6.30 3.92 -12.22
N ASN A 64 -5.40 4.89 -12.32
CA ASN A 64 -4.88 5.64 -11.18
C ASN A 64 -5.42 7.07 -11.23
N PRO A 65 -6.42 7.44 -10.40
CA PRO A 65 -7.09 8.73 -10.48
C PRO A 65 -6.16 9.91 -10.15
N LEU A 66 -5.00 9.66 -9.55
CA LEU A 66 -4.02 10.70 -9.22
C LEU A 66 -3.27 11.22 -10.45
N VAL A 67 -3.34 10.52 -11.58
CA VAL A 67 -2.56 10.82 -12.79
C VAL A 67 -3.39 11.04 -14.05
N ASP A 68 -4.73 11.06 -13.94
CA ASP A 68 -5.66 11.14 -15.10
C ASP A 68 -5.37 12.30 -16.07
N PHE A 69 -4.80 13.39 -15.57
CA PHE A 69 -4.48 14.59 -16.36
C PHE A 69 -3.02 15.02 -16.19
N VAL A 70 -2.14 14.07 -15.86
CA VAL A 70 -0.72 14.33 -15.63
C VAL A 70 0.08 13.82 -16.82
N GLU A 71 1.00 14.64 -17.30
CA GLU A 71 2.02 14.25 -18.25
C GLU A 71 3.39 14.58 -17.64
N LEU A 72 4.32 13.64 -17.73
CA LEU A 72 5.63 13.79 -17.14
C LEU A 72 6.58 14.48 -18.14
N PRO A 73 7.26 15.58 -17.77
CA PRO A 73 8.26 16.19 -18.62
C PRO A 73 9.46 15.24 -18.87
N ASP A 74 10.07 15.32 -20.05
CA ASP A 74 11.19 14.44 -20.45
C ASP A 74 12.35 14.42 -19.44
N ASN A 75 12.61 15.54 -18.77
CA ASN A 75 13.69 15.67 -17.79
C ASN A 75 13.35 15.11 -16.40
N HIS A 76 12.15 14.55 -16.20
CA HIS A 76 11.68 14.04 -14.91
C HIS A 76 11.41 12.52 -14.91
N SER A 77 11.99 11.75 -15.83
CA SER A 77 11.79 10.28 -15.94
C SER A 77 12.02 9.48 -14.65
N ASN A 78 12.85 9.99 -13.72
CA ASN A 78 13.10 9.37 -12.43
C ASN A 78 11.98 9.64 -11.39
N LEU A 79 11.11 10.62 -11.60
CA LEU A 79 10.02 10.95 -10.68
C LEU A 79 9.03 9.79 -10.60
N ILE A 80 8.64 9.43 -9.38
CA ILE A 80 7.51 8.52 -9.14
C ILE A 80 6.39 9.40 -8.61
N TYR A 81 5.49 9.82 -9.50
CA TYR A 81 4.49 10.85 -9.19
C TYR A 81 3.59 10.42 -8.02
N SER A 82 3.12 9.18 -8.06
CA SER A 82 2.22 8.61 -7.05
C SER A 82 2.97 7.92 -5.90
N ASN A 83 4.24 8.22 -5.66
CA ASN A 83 5.03 7.60 -4.57
C ASN A 83 4.47 7.87 -3.17
N MET A 84 3.59 8.87 -3.04
CA MET A 84 2.81 9.09 -1.84
C MET A 84 2.04 7.82 -1.42
N LEU A 85 1.50 7.05 -2.37
CA LEU A 85 0.77 5.80 -2.11
C LEU A 85 1.65 4.76 -1.41
N CYS A 86 2.91 4.59 -1.84
CA CYS A 86 3.85 3.69 -1.18
C CYS A 86 4.10 4.09 0.28
N GLY A 87 4.24 5.39 0.51
CA GLY A 87 4.36 5.94 1.86
C GLY A 87 3.13 5.63 2.70
N VAL A 88 1.92 5.91 2.20
CA VAL A 88 0.66 5.67 2.93
C VAL A 88 0.52 4.19 3.30
N LEU A 89 0.75 3.29 2.35
CA LEU A 89 0.67 1.84 2.59
C LEU A 89 1.65 1.39 3.68
N ARG A 90 2.90 1.85 3.61
CA ARG A 90 3.90 1.55 4.64
C ARG A 90 3.48 2.06 6.01
N GLY A 91 3.10 3.33 6.11
CA GLY A 91 2.74 3.94 7.40
C GLY A 91 1.52 3.30 8.02
N ALA A 92 0.49 2.99 7.22
CA ALA A 92 -0.71 2.33 7.71
C ALA A 92 -0.43 0.91 8.21
N LEU A 93 0.35 0.12 7.46
CA LEU A 93 0.66 -1.26 7.83
C LEU A 93 1.60 -1.36 9.04
N GLU A 94 2.48 -0.39 9.22
CA GLU A 94 3.34 -0.34 10.40
C GLU A 94 2.53 -0.21 11.70
N MET A 95 1.47 0.62 11.69
CA MET A 95 0.57 0.81 12.84
C MET A 95 -0.26 -0.44 13.19
N VAL A 96 -0.35 -1.41 12.29
CA VAL A 96 -0.95 -2.72 12.53
C VAL A 96 0.11 -3.83 12.58
N GLN A 97 1.32 -3.46 13.02
CA GLN A 97 2.45 -4.36 13.34
C GLN A 97 2.98 -5.15 12.14
N MET A 98 2.87 -4.61 10.92
CA MET A 98 3.41 -5.21 9.71
C MET A 98 4.45 -4.29 9.07
N ALA A 99 5.72 -4.64 9.23
CA ALA A 99 6.79 -3.99 8.49
C ALA A 99 6.78 -4.49 7.05
N VAL A 100 6.63 -3.57 6.09
CA VAL A 100 6.58 -3.86 4.66
C VAL A 100 7.51 -2.97 3.87
N ASP A 101 8.03 -3.48 2.75
CA ASP A 101 8.59 -2.69 1.67
C ASP A 101 7.52 -2.47 0.60
N VAL A 102 7.45 -1.25 0.07
CA VAL A 102 6.44 -0.86 -0.92
C VAL A 102 7.10 0.03 -1.95
N LYS A 103 7.03 -0.36 -3.22
CA LYS A 103 7.67 0.35 -4.33
C LYS A 103 6.86 0.26 -5.62
N PHE A 104 6.99 1.25 -6.49
CA PHE A 104 6.50 1.13 -7.86
C PHE A 104 7.41 0.18 -8.64
N ALA A 105 6.81 -0.75 -9.37
CA ALA A 105 7.49 -1.61 -10.34
C ALA A 105 7.22 -1.16 -11.78
N GLN A 106 6.01 -0.65 -12.04
CA GLN A 106 5.58 -0.09 -13.32
C GLN A 106 4.75 1.18 -13.10
N ASP A 107 4.85 2.14 -14.01
CA ASP A 107 4.13 3.41 -13.95
C ASP A 107 3.73 3.87 -15.36
N THR A 108 2.42 4.05 -15.58
CA THR A 108 1.86 4.52 -16.86
C THR A 108 2.41 5.88 -17.28
N LEU A 109 2.75 6.76 -16.31
CA LEU A 109 3.39 8.05 -16.59
C LEU A 109 4.81 7.91 -17.16
N LYS A 110 5.41 6.73 -17.06
CA LYS A 110 6.73 6.40 -17.62
C LYS A 110 6.64 5.58 -18.90
N GLY A 111 5.43 5.36 -19.42
CA GLY A 111 5.18 4.59 -20.63
C GLY A 111 4.94 3.09 -20.41
N ASP A 112 4.83 2.63 -19.15
CA ASP A 112 4.43 1.25 -18.88
C ASP A 112 2.94 1.02 -19.19
N SER A 113 2.55 -0.24 -19.43
CA SER A 113 1.16 -0.57 -19.79
C SER A 113 0.17 -0.46 -18.62
N VAL A 114 0.65 -0.57 -17.38
CA VAL A 114 -0.15 -0.50 -16.15
C VAL A 114 0.66 0.17 -15.04
N THR A 115 -0.02 0.62 -14.00
CA THR A 115 0.63 1.02 -12.75
C THR A 115 0.70 -0.18 -11.82
N GLU A 116 1.91 -0.58 -11.41
CA GLU A 116 2.15 -1.70 -10.51
C GLU A 116 2.85 -1.23 -9.23
N ILE A 117 2.23 -1.51 -8.08
CA ILE A 117 2.83 -1.32 -6.76
C ILE A 117 3.18 -2.70 -6.20
N ARG A 118 4.49 -2.95 -6.00
CA ARG A 118 5.00 -4.16 -5.39
C ARG A 118 5.02 -4.01 -3.87
N MET A 119 4.39 -4.97 -3.19
CA MET A 119 4.29 -5.08 -1.74
C MET A 119 5.13 -6.26 -1.27
N LYS A 120 5.99 -6.07 -0.28
CA LYS A 120 6.77 -7.14 0.37
C LYS A 120 6.62 -7.07 1.87
N PHE A 121 6.21 -8.17 2.48
CA PHE A 121 6.27 -8.38 3.92
C PHE A 121 7.72 -8.59 4.34
N ILE A 122 8.17 -7.84 5.36
CA ILE A 122 9.52 -7.94 5.92
C ILE A 122 9.46 -8.76 7.21
N ARG A 123 8.63 -8.32 8.15
CA ARG A 123 8.47 -8.96 9.46
C ARG A 123 7.24 -8.44 10.19
N ARG A 124 6.77 -9.20 11.18
CA ARG A 124 5.88 -8.67 12.22
C ARG A 124 6.70 -7.77 13.15
N ILE A 125 6.10 -6.68 13.60
CA ILE A 125 6.68 -5.79 14.60
C ILE A 125 6.20 -6.30 15.96
N GLU A 126 7.14 -6.57 16.84
CA GLU A 126 6.86 -6.94 18.23
C GLU A 126 6.77 -5.67 19.06
N ASP A 127 5.70 -5.54 19.83
CA ASP A 127 5.60 -4.49 20.84
C ASP A 127 6.53 -4.88 22.00
N ASN A 128 7.67 -4.19 22.12
CA ASN A 128 8.46 -4.26 23.35
C ASN A 128 7.70 -3.50 24.43
N LEU A 129 6.75 -4.18 25.08
CA LEU A 129 6.26 -3.74 26.37
C LEU A 129 7.45 -3.82 27.36
N PRO A 130 7.84 -2.73 28.03
CA PRO A 130 8.81 -2.84 29.11
C PRO A 130 8.26 -3.82 30.16
N ALA A 131 9.09 -4.77 30.59
CA ALA A 131 8.72 -5.72 31.63
C ALA A 131 8.37 -4.94 32.91
N GLY A 132 7.09 -4.79 33.24
CA GLY A 132 6.72 -4.04 34.44
C GLY A 132 5.28 -3.60 34.66
N GLU A 133 4.31 -3.90 33.79
CA GLU A 133 2.90 -3.65 34.10
C GLU A 133 2.07 -4.92 33.86
N GLU A 134 2.13 -5.83 34.84
CA GLU A 134 1.05 -6.79 35.15
C GLU A 134 0.06 -6.14 36.12
#